data_AF-A0A6A5AA27-F1
#
_entry.id   AF-A0A6A5AA27-F1
#
_cell.length_a   1.000
_cell.length_b   1.000
_cell.length_c   1.000
_cell.angle_alpha   90.00
_cell.angle_beta   90.00
_cell.angle_gamma   90.00
#
_symmetry.space_group_name_H-M   'P 1'
#
loop_
_entity.id
_entity.type
_entity.pdbx_description
1 polymer ?
#
loop_
_entity_poly.entity_id
_entity_poly.type
_entity_poly.pdbx_seq_one_letter_code
_entity_poly.pdbx_strand_id
1 'polypeptide(L)'
;LYHIFQVALTTVKTLQMKNIPGASPDQESRMADLALNLAIKCLSFDFIGTNPDESSEDAGALQVPSSWRLLIQEPETMQLLFDFYHSSAAPNSARCLEALMLLASVRRSLFAPDKERATFLSHLLAGICRIISTQQGLSEQDNYHEFCRLLGRLKSNYQLSELMKADSFQEWMDLTPTFTVKSFQQWQWSANSIHYLLGLWSRLVAALPYVRAERNGAASVSFLDQAIPRIVQSYVQSRLDSAQQVSQDDGLDDPLDDEGSLSEQFDKLPTICHYNYRQIGDYMLQVFDTLHAQYQNVVTNSMGGDDNNDADDDDSMTRGLNGLEMQLAWLIYIVGSVIGGHSYTSAQLNDGDELVDADLCQRVFRTMKVVEHRLINSGGARKCHVHLELALLHFFSYFRRSYIGE
;
A
#
# COMPACT_ATOMS: atom_id res chain seq x y z
N LEU A 1 -27.64 -2.99 -20.27
CA LEU A 1 -26.73 -2.43 -19.25
C LEU A 1 -26.94 -0.94 -19.01
N TYR A 2 -26.92 -0.04 -20.01
CA TYR A 2 -27.10 1.40 -19.75
C TYR A 2 -28.38 1.75 -18.96
N HIS A 3 -29.55 1.27 -19.40
CA HIS A 3 -30.81 1.50 -18.69
C HIS A 3 -30.82 0.89 -17.28
N ILE A 4 -30.15 -0.25 -17.11
CA ILE A 4 -30.02 -0.92 -15.81
C ILE A 4 -29.20 -0.05 -14.85
N PHE A 5 -28.10 0.54 -15.33
CA PHE A 5 -27.29 1.48 -14.57
C PHE A 5 -28.08 2.75 -14.19
N GLN A 6 -28.88 3.29 -15.11
CA GLN A 6 -29.77 4.43 -14.82
C GLN A 6 -30.81 4.10 -13.74
N VAL A 7 -31.42 2.91 -13.80
CA VAL A 7 -32.37 2.45 -12.79
C VAL A 7 -31.69 2.34 -11.42
N ALA A 8 -30.50 1.73 -11.37
CA ALA A 8 -29.71 1.63 -10.15
C ALA A 8 -29.45 3.00 -9.50
N LEU A 9 -28.93 3.97 -10.26
CA LEU A 9 -28.67 5.32 -9.75
C LEU A 9 -29.96 6.05 -9.34
N THR A 10 -31.04 5.87 -10.10
CA THR A 10 -32.35 6.46 -9.77
C THR A 10 -32.87 5.91 -8.44
N THR A 11 -32.74 4.60 -8.21
CA THR A 11 -33.13 3.98 -6.93
C THR A 11 -32.31 4.52 -5.77
N VAL A 12 -30.97 4.64 -5.91
CA VAL A 12 -30.11 5.26 -4.89
C VAL A 12 -30.53 6.71 -4.62
N LYS A 13 -30.85 7.48 -5.66
CA LYS A 13 -31.34 8.85 -5.53
C LYS A 13 -32.67 8.94 -4.78
N THR A 14 -33.62 8.06 -5.08
CA THR A 14 -34.91 8.00 -4.37
C THR A 14 -34.73 7.65 -2.88
N LEU A 15 -33.83 6.71 -2.58
CA LEU A 15 -33.45 6.34 -1.21
C LEU A 15 -32.80 7.51 -0.47
N GLN A 16 -31.86 8.21 -1.10
CA GLN A 16 -31.21 9.39 -0.51
C GLN A 16 -32.20 10.50 -0.18
N MET A 17 -33.21 10.69 -1.03
CA MET A 17 -34.29 11.65 -0.81
C MET A 17 -35.33 11.20 0.22
N LYS A 18 -35.18 9.98 0.79
CA LYS A 18 -36.13 9.35 1.73
C LYS A 18 -37.57 9.34 1.19
N ASN A 19 -37.70 9.11 -0.11
CA ASN A 19 -38.96 9.25 -0.83
C ASN A 19 -39.58 7.89 -1.17
N ILE A 20 -39.51 6.92 -0.26
CA ILE A 20 -40.15 5.60 -0.41
C ILE A 20 -41.27 5.46 0.63
N PRO A 21 -42.53 5.77 0.26
CA PRO A 21 -43.65 5.70 1.19
C PRO A 21 -43.84 4.28 1.72
N GLY A 22 -43.79 4.12 3.04
CA GLY A 22 -44.14 2.86 3.72
C GLY A 22 -43.06 1.78 3.73
N ALA A 23 -41.84 2.06 3.27
CA ALA A 23 -40.72 1.12 3.42
C ALA A 23 -40.15 1.16 4.84
N SER A 24 -39.80 -0.02 5.38
CA SER A 24 -39.04 -0.10 6.63
C SER A 24 -37.55 0.22 6.39
N PRO A 25 -36.79 0.61 7.44
CA PRO A 25 -35.35 0.85 7.31
C PRO A 25 -34.58 -0.37 6.76
N ASP A 26 -35.01 -1.58 7.10
CA ASP A 26 -34.42 -2.82 6.58
C ASP A 26 -34.71 -3.02 5.08
N GLN A 27 -35.93 -2.68 4.63
CA GLN A 27 -36.27 -2.72 3.21
C GLN A 27 -35.48 -1.67 2.43
N GLU A 28 -35.37 -0.44 2.95
CA GLU A 28 -34.56 0.62 2.34
C GLU A 28 -33.09 0.20 2.25
N SER A 29 -32.53 -0.40 3.30
CA SER A 29 -31.15 -0.90 3.32
C SER A 29 -30.92 -2.01 2.29
N ARG A 30 -31.83 -2.98 2.17
CA ARG A 30 -31.75 -4.05 1.15
C ARG A 30 -31.92 -3.52 -0.26
N MET A 31 -32.82 -2.56 -0.47
CA MET A 31 -32.99 -1.92 -1.77
C MET A 31 -31.73 -1.15 -2.17
N ALA A 32 -31.09 -0.47 -1.23
CA ALA A 32 -29.81 0.21 -1.46
C ALA A 32 -28.72 -0.79 -1.87
N ASP A 33 -28.58 -1.89 -1.14
CA ASP A 33 -27.58 -2.92 -1.44
C ASP A 33 -27.76 -3.50 -2.84
N LEU A 34 -28.99 -3.85 -3.21
CA LEU A 34 -29.31 -4.35 -4.56
C LEU A 34 -29.04 -3.31 -5.64
N ALA A 35 -29.40 -2.05 -5.41
CA ALA A 35 -29.19 -0.97 -6.38
C ALA A 35 -27.69 -0.68 -6.57
N LEU A 36 -26.91 -0.59 -5.49
CA LEU A 36 -25.47 -0.35 -5.55
C LEU A 36 -24.75 -1.53 -6.21
N ASN A 37 -25.09 -2.77 -5.86
CA ASN A 37 -24.58 -3.96 -6.55
C ASN A 37 -24.86 -3.93 -8.05
N LEU A 38 -26.07 -3.54 -8.43
CA LEU A 38 -26.44 -3.45 -9.83
C LEU A 38 -25.63 -2.38 -10.56
N ALA A 39 -25.36 -1.24 -9.91
CA ALA A 39 -24.47 -0.20 -10.44
C ALA A 39 -23.03 -0.71 -10.61
N ILE A 40 -22.49 -1.37 -9.58
CA ILE A 40 -21.15 -1.98 -9.59
C ILE A 40 -21.03 -2.98 -10.73
N LYS A 41 -21.95 -3.94 -10.84
CA LYS A 41 -21.95 -4.95 -11.92
C LYS A 41 -22.13 -4.35 -13.32
N CYS A 42 -22.81 -3.21 -13.43
CA CYS A 42 -22.88 -2.48 -14.69
C CYS A 42 -21.54 -1.83 -15.04
N LEU A 43 -20.87 -1.22 -14.06
CA LEU A 43 -19.59 -0.56 -14.26
C LEU A 43 -18.46 -1.56 -14.51
N SER A 44 -18.40 -2.67 -13.76
CA SER A 44 -17.36 -3.70 -13.90
C SER A 44 -17.65 -4.75 -14.99
N PHE A 45 -18.70 -4.55 -15.79
CA PHE A 45 -18.97 -5.44 -16.92
C PHE A 45 -17.85 -5.33 -17.97
N ASP A 46 -17.30 -6.49 -18.37
CA ASP A 46 -16.28 -6.56 -19.40
C ASP A 46 -16.87 -6.34 -20.80
N PHE A 47 -16.86 -5.09 -21.26
CA PHE A 47 -17.35 -4.72 -22.59
C PHE A 47 -16.44 -5.16 -23.74
N ILE A 48 -15.22 -5.65 -23.47
CA ILE A 48 -14.16 -5.82 -24.48
C ILE A 48 -13.58 -7.24 -24.51
N GLY A 49 -13.87 -8.06 -23.51
CA GLY A 49 -13.35 -9.42 -23.39
C GLY A 49 -11.92 -9.45 -22.84
N THR A 50 -11.51 -8.42 -22.10
CA THR A 50 -10.17 -8.30 -21.52
C THR A 50 -10.25 -7.96 -20.04
N ASN A 51 -11.11 -8.63 -19.27
CA ASN A 51 -11.24 -8.36 -17.84
C ASN A 51 -9.91 -8.67 -17.14
N PRO A 52 -9.16 -7.66 -16.66
CA PRO A 52 -8.06 -7.91 -15.77
C PRO A 52 -8.64 -8.37 -14.42
N ASP A 53 -7.85 -9.08 -13.63
CA ASP A 53 -8.24 -9.41 -12.25
C ASP A 53 -8.57 -8.12 -11.46
N GLU A 54 -9.78 -7.99 -10.91
CA GLU A 54 -10.27 -6.79 -10.19
C GLU A 54 -9.47 -6.49 -8.91
N SER A 55 -8.74 -7.49 -8.40
CA SER A 55 -7.83 -7.36 -7.26
C SER A 55 -6.48 -6.73 -7.66
N SER A 56 -6.09 -6.85 -8.93
CA SER A 56 -4.82 -6.34 -9.43
C SER A 56 -4.82 -4.82 -9.53
N GLU A 57 -3.81 -4.16 -8.96
CA GLU A 57 -3.64 -2.71 -9.13
C GLU A 57 -3.45 -2.30 -10.61
N ASP A 58 -2.96 -3.23 -11.43
CA ASP A 58 -2.74 -3.07 -12.86
C ASP A 58 -4.00 -3.31 -13.71
N ALA A 59 -5.17 -3.52 -13.08
CA ALA A 59 -6.43 -3.51 -13.81
C ALA A 59 -6.53 -2.17 -14.56
N GLY A 60 -6.39 -2.26 -15.89
CA GLY A 60 -6.32 -1.09 -16.76
C GLY A 60 -7.55 -0.20 -16.63
N ALA A 61 -7.47 0.99 -17.24
CA ALA A 61 -8.57 1.93 -17.19
C ALA A 61 -9.90 1.31 -17.66
N LEU A 62 -10.94 1.45 -16.83
CA LEU A 62 -12.25 0.86 -17.02
C LEU A 62 -12.88 1.36 -18.33
N GLN A 63 -13.27 0.44 -19.20
CA GLN A 63 -13.86 0.76 -20.50
C GLN A 63 -15.37 0.62 -20.46
N VAL A 64 -16.05 1.76 -20.49
CA VAL A 64 -17.52 1.84 -20.60
C VAL A 64 -17.94 2.36 -21.98
N PRO A 65 -19.17 2.03 -22.45
CA PRO A 65 -19.70 2.55 -23.71
C PRO A 65 -19.76 4.09 -23.72
N SER A 66 -19.47 4.71 -24.86
CA SER A 66 -19.50 6.17 -25.01
C SER A 66 -20.87 6.79 -24.78
N SER A 67 -21.95 6.01 -24.90
CA SER A 67 -23.31 6.46 -24.59
C SER A 67 -23.52 6.75 -23.09
N TRP A 68 -22.65 6.25 -22.20
CA TRP A 68 -22.74 6.49 -20.76
C TRP A 68 -22.09 7.81 -20.34
N ARG A 69 -21.42 8.49 -21.28
CA ARG A 69 -20.67 9.73 -21.06
C ARG A 69 -21.46 10.74 -20.24
N LEU A 70 -22.67 11.08 -20.70
CA LEU A 70 -23.49 12.12 -20.05
C LEU A 70 -23.82 11.78 -18.61
N LEU A 71 -24.05 10.51 -18.30
CA LEU A 71 -24.40 10.05 -16.96
C LEU A 71 -23.18 10.01 -16.02
N ILE A 72 -22.02 9.59 -16.53
CA ILE A 72 -20.79 9.45 -15.72
C ILE A 72 -20.13 10.81 -15.45
N GLN A 73 -20.18 11.72 -16.43
CA GLN A 73 -19.57 13.04 -16.30
C GLN A 73 -20.42 14.02 -15.49
N GLU A 74 -21.72 13.74 -15.32
CA GLU A 74 -22.63 14.57 -14.55
C GLU A 74 -22.16 14.63 -13.08
N PRO A 75 -21.79 15.80 -12.54
CA PRO A 75 -21.29 15.94 -11.17
C PRO A 75 -22.25 15.34 -10.12
N GLU A 76 -23.55 15.42 -10.38
CA GLU A 76 -24.61 14.90 -9.52
C GLU A 76 -24.53 13.38 -9.34
N THR A 77 -24.00 12.63 -10.31
CA THR A 77 -23.84 11.17 -10.19
C THR A 77 -22.81 10.82 -9.12
N MET A 78 -21.65 11.48 -9.15
CA MET A 78 -20.61 11.27 -8.15
C MET A 78 -21.04 11.83 -6.79
N GLN A 79 -21.65 13.01 -6.78
CA GLN A 79 -22.15 13.65 -5.57
C GLN A 79 -23.18 12.76 -4.87
N LEU A 80 -24.09 12.12 -5.62
CA LEU A 80 -25.06 11.17 -5.07
C LEU A 80 -24.38 10.03 -4.33
N LEU A 81 -23.33 9.43 -4.90
CA LEU A 81 -22.62 8.31 -4.27
C LEU A 81 -21.86 8.75 -3.02
N PHE A 82 -21.22 9.92 -3.04
CA PHE A 82 -20.61 10.48 -1.84
C PHE A 82 -21.67 10.80 -0.77
N ASP A 83 -22.77 11.44 -1.12
CA ASP A 83 -23.81 11.80 -0.16
C ASP A 83 -24.49 10.57 0.44
N PHE A 84 -24.67 9.51 -0.36
CA PHE A 84 -25.19 8.22 0.12
C PHE A 84 -24.18 7.48 0.99
N TYR A 85 -22.88 7.55 0.68
CA TYR A 85 -21.82 7.07 1.58
C TYR A 85 -21.91 7.73 2.96
N HIS A 86 -22.04 9.07 3.00
CA HIS A 86 -22.09 9.82 4.26
C HIS A 86 -23.41 9.63 5.04
N SER A 87 -24.47 9.11 4.42
CA SER A 87 -25.78 8.90 5.06
C SER A 87 -26.07 7.42 5.37
N SER A 88 -25.22 6.49 4.93
CA SER A 88 -25.42 5.05 5.08
C SER A 88 -24.37 4.40 5.99
N ALA A 89 -24.65 3.16 6.39
CA ALA A 89 -23.73 2.30 7.14
C ALA A 89 -23.31 1.09 6.29
N ALA A 90 -22.32 0.33 6.75
CA ALA A 90 -21.93 -0.92 6.11
C ALA A 90 -23.14 -1.89 6.06
N PRO A 91 -23.32 -2.67 4.98
CA PRO A 91 -22.43 -2.82 3.81
C PRO A 91 -22.63 -1.76 2.70
N ASN A 92 -23.69 -0.94 2.77
CA ASN A 92 -24.03 0.02 1.72
C ASN A 92 -22.98 1.11 1.53
N SER A 93 -22.35 1.56 2.62
CA SER A 93 -21.25 2.53 2.56
C SER A 93 -20.05 1.96 1.77
N ALA A 94 -19.72 0.67 1.95
CA ALA A 94 -18.59 0.04 1.26
C ALA A 94 -18.87 -0.05 -0.23
N ARG A 95 -20.10 -0.42 -0.59
CA ARG A 95 -20.57 -0.46 -1.98
C ARG A 95 -20.59 0.91 -2.67
N CYS A 96 -20.80 1.99 -1.92
CA CYS A 96 -20.64 3.34 -2.47
C CYS A 96 -19.18 3.64 -2.80
N LEU A 97 -18.25 3.25 -1.94
CA LEU A 97 -16.81 3.44 -2.18
C LEU A 97 -16.33 2.59 -3.36
N GLU A 98 -16.79 1.35 -3.48
CA GLU A 98 -16.51 0.49 -4.63
C GLU A 98 -17.03 1.12 -5.94
N ALA A 99 -18.27 1.63 -5.95
CA ALA A 99 -18.82 2.33 -7.09
C ALA A 99 -18.02 3.60 -7.45
N LEU A 100 -17.61 4.39 -6.44
CA LEU A 100 -16.75 5.57 -6.63
C LEU A 100 -15.37 5.19 -7.18
N MET A 101 -14.78 4.09 -6.71
CA MET A 101 -13.53 3.53 -7.20
C MET A 101 -13.64 3.12 -8.68
N LEU A 102 -14.75 2.47 -9.07
CA LEU A 102 -15.01 2.12 -10.47
C LEU A 102 -15.19 3.37 -11.35
N LEU A 103 -15.93 4.38 -10.87
CA LEU A 103 -16.06 5.67 -11.56
C LEU A 103 -14.70 6.37 -11.71
N ALA A 104 -13.87 6.36 -10.66
CA ALA A 104 -12.52 6.92 -10.69
C ALA A 104 -11.61 6.18 -11.70
N SER A 105 -11.90 4.91 -11.99
CA SER A 105 -11.15 4.06 -12.90
C SER A 105 -11.56 4.23 -14.37
N VAL A 106 -12.63 4.97 -14.68
CA VAL A 106 -13.10 5.19 -16.05
C VAL A 106 -12.03 5.85 -16.91
N ARG A 107 -11.76 5.29 -18.10
CA ARG A 107 -10.70 5.76 -18.99
C ARG A 107 -10.85 7.22 -19.43
N ARG A 108 -9.70 7.87 -19.59
CA ARG A 108 -9.58 9.27 -20.05
C ARG A 108 -10.41 9.58 -21.30
N SER A 109 -10.48 8.67 -22.27
CA SER A 109 -11.18 8.92 -23.55
C SER A 109 -12.70 9.11 -23.40
N LEU A 110 -13.30 8.76 -22.25
CA LEU A 110 -14.69 9.12 -21.99
C LEU A 110 -14.83 10.63 -21.74
N PHE A 111 -13.81 11.31 -21.21
CA PHE A 111 -13.83 12.71 -20.79
C PHE A 111 -13.33 13.70 -21.84
N ALA A 112 -13.89 13.64 -23.04
CA ALA A 112 -13.61 14.61 -24.10
C ALA A 112 -14.78 15.62 -24.20
N PRO A 113 -14.54 16.94 -24.00
CA PRO A 113 -13.24 17.63 -23.86
C PRO A 113 -12.61 17.58 -22.44
N ASP A 114 -11.28 17.76 -22.36
CA ASP A 114 -10.46 17.65 -21.12
C ASP A 114 -10.97 18.50 -19.93
N LYS A 115 -11.75 19.56 -20.19
CA LYS A 115 -12.39 20.37 -19.14
C LYS A 115 -13.28 19.54 -18.22
N GLU A 116 -14.06 18.62 -18.79
CA GLU A 116 -14.97 17.75 -18.02
C GLU A 116 -14.18 16.80 -17.12
N ARG A 117 -13.02 16.32 -17.60
CA ARG A 117 -12.11 15.50 -16.81
C ARG A 117 -11.56 16.24 -15.60
N ALA A 118 -11.13 17.48 -15.80
CA ALA A 118 -10.63 18.32 -14.72
C ALA A 118 -11.71 18.57 -13.67
N THR A 119 -12.94 18.90 -14.10
CA THR A 119 -14.07 19.06 -13.18
C THR A 119 -14.38 17.78 -12.42
N PHE A 120 -14.44 16.63 -13.09
CA PHE A 120 -14.66 15.32 -12.46
C PHE A 120 -13.57 15.01 -11.42
N LEU A 121 -12.30 15.23 -11.76
CA LEU A 121 -11.18 15.00 -10.84
C LEU A 121 -11.23 15.91 -9.61
N SER A 122 -11.55 17.19 -9.77
CA SER A 122 -11.68 18.11 -8.64
C SER A 122 -12.78 17.67 -7.66
N HIS A 123 -13.94 17.22 -8.17
CA HIS A 123 -15.02 16.70 -7.31
C HIS A 123 -14.60 15.41 -6.60
N LEU A 124 -13.95 14.50 -7.30
CA LEU A 124 -13.46 13.24 -6.74
C LEU A 124 -12.47 13.49 -5.61
N LEU A 125 -11.50 14.38 -5.83
CA LEU A 125 -10.44 14.68 -4.87
C LEU A 125 -11.00 15.39 -3.64
N ALA A 126 -11.94 16.32 -3.81
CA ALA A 126 -12.64 16.97 -2.71
C ALA A 126 -13.43 15.96 -1.84
N GLY A 127 -14.11 15.00 -2.47
CA GLY A 127 -14.81 13.93 -1.74
C GLY A 127 -13.86 13.02 -0.96
N ILE A 128 -12.70 12.68 -1.54
CA ILE A 128 -11.64 11.92 -0.87
C ILE A 128 -11.08 12.69 0.33
N CYS A 129 -10.76 13.98 0.18
CA CYS A 129 -10.30 14.83 1.29
C CYS A 129 -11.33 14.87 2.43
N ARG A 130 -12.62 14.98 2.11
CA ARG A 130 -13.71 14.95 3.09
C ARG A 130 -13.76 13.63 3.86
N ILE A 131 -13.58 12.49 3.20
CA ILE A 131 -13.54 11.18 3.87
C ILE A 131 -12.33 11.09 4.82
N ILE A 132 -11.12 11.50 4.39
CA ILE A 132 -9.92 11.43 5.23
C ILE A 132 -10.04 12.35 6.44
N SER A 133 -10.48 13.59 6.23
CA SER A 133 -10.60 14.61 7.28
C SER A 133 -11.64 14.25 8.34
N THR A 134 -12.80 13.69 7.92
CA THR A 134 -13.87 13.29 8.84
C THR A 134 -13.65 11.92 9.47
N GLN A 135 -12.82 11.07 8.86
CA GLN A 135 -12.65 9.64 9.18
C GLN A 135 -13.96 8.85 9.20
N GLN A 136 -15.03 9.38 8.58
CA GLN A 136 -16.33 8.77 8.62
C GLN A 136 -16.30 7.41 7.90
N GLY A 137 -16.78 6.36 8.56
CA GLY A 137 -16.88 5.01 7.99
C GLY A 137 -15.56 4.23 7.96
N LEU A 138 -14.41 4.87 8.21
CA LEU A 138 -13.09 4.24 8.15
C LEU A 138 -12.74 3.41 9.40
N SER A 139 -13.68 3.14 10.30
CA SER A 139 -13.54 2.10 11.33
C SER A 139 -13.99 0.73 10.84
N GLU A 140 -14.76 0.68 9.76
CA GLU A 140 -15.25 -0.55 9.14
C GLU A 140 -14.25 -1.08 8.11
N GLN A 141 -13.92 -2.37 8.18
CA GLN A 141 -12.85 -2.96 7.36
C GLN A 141 -13.14 -2.86 5.85
N ASP A 142 -14.38 -3.16 5.43
CA ASP A 142 -14.78 -3.10 4.02
C ASP A 142 -14.70 -1.68 3.45
N ASN A 143 -15.18 -0.68 4.21
CA ASN A 143 -15.10 0.72 3.80
C ASN A 143 -13.65 1.14 3.61
N TYR A 144 -12.81 0.76 4.55
CA TYR A 144 -11.41 1.15 4.52
C TYR A 144 -10.65 0.51 3.37
N HIS A 145 -10.90 -0.79 3.12
CA HIS A 145 -10.32 -1.49 1.98
C HIS A 145 -10.70 -0.82 0.65
N GLU A 146 -11.99 -0.54 0.43
CA GLU A 146 -12.46 0.15 -0.78
C GLU A 146 -11.93 1.59 -0.88
N PHE A 147 -11.75 2.27 0.24
CA PHE A 147 -11.14 3.58 0.27
C PHE A 147 -9.65 3.55 -0.12
N CYS A 148 -8.89 2.57 0.37
CA CYS A 148 -7.50 2.33 -0.06
C CYS A 148 -7.42 2.00 -1.56
N ARG A 149 -8.33 1.15 -2.07
CA ARG A 149 -8.44 0.88 -3.52
C ARG A 149 -8.66 2.16 -4.31
N LEU A 150 -9.60 3.01 -3.88
CA LEU A 150 -9.88 4.30 -4.52
C LEU A 150 -8.64 5.20 -4.56
N LEU A 151 -7.88 5.30 -3.46
CA LEU A 151 -6.63 6.05 -3.40
C LEU A 151 -5.57 5.51 -4.37
N GLY A 152 -5.38 4.18 -4.42
CA GLY A 152 -4.45 3.53 -5.36
C GLY A 152 -4.81 3.82 -6.82
N ARG A 153 -6.12 3.85 -7.14
CA ARG A 153 -6.64 4.11 -8.49
C ARG A 153 -6.46 5.54 -8.97
N LEU A 154 -6.45 6.53 -8.07
CA LEU A 154 -6.25 7.94 -8.48
C LEU A 154 -5.00 8.10 -9.33
N LYS A 155 -3.85 7.60 -8.86
CA LYS A 155 -2.59 7.85 -9.55
C LYS A 155 -2.35 6.92 -10.76
N SER A 156 -3.02 5.77 -10.82
CA SER A 156 -2.95 4.90 -12.00
C SER A 156 -3.79 5.45 -13.17
N ASN A 157 -4.91 6.15 -12.88
CA ASN A 157 -5.77 6.68 -13.93
C ASN A 157 -5.56 8.19 -14.24
N TYR A 158 -5.02 8.99 -13.31
CA TYR A 158 -4.77 10.42 -13.49
C TYR A 158 -3.28 10.76 -13.42
N GLN A 159 -2.80 11.59 -14.35
CA GLN A 159 -1.42 12.04 -14.35
C GLN A 159 -1.17 13.01 -13.18
N LEU A 160 0.06 13.04 -12.66
CA LEU A 160 0.41 13.94 -11.55
C LEU A 160 0.17 15.42 -11.93
N SER A 161 0.44 15.80 -13.17
CA SER A 161 0.16 17.15 -13.69
C SER A 161 -1.33 17.49 -13.76
N GLU A 162 -2.23 16.49 -13.82
CA GLU A 162 -3.68 16.69 -13.71
C GLU A 162 -4.06 16.89 -12.24
N LEU A 163 -3.54 16.03 -11.35
CA LEU A 163 -3.78 16.12 -9.90
C LEU A 163 -3.36 17.48 -9.35
N MET A 164 -2.18 17.98 -9.72
CA MET A 164 -1.66 19.27 -9.27
C MET A 164 -2.51 20.49 -9.67
N LYS A 165 -3.39 20.34 -10.68
CA LYS A 165 -4.29 21.40 -11.13
C LYS A 165 -5.63 21.38 -10.40
N ALA A 166 -5.94 20.32 -9.64
CA ALA A 166 -7.17 20.25 -8.86
C ALA A 166 -7.08 21.14 -7.62
N ASP A 167 -8.15 21.85 -7.31
CA ASP A 167 -8.18 22.82 -6.19
C ASP A 167 -7.87 22.16 -4.84
N SER A 168 -8.35 20.93 -4.62
CA SER A 168 -8.13 20.15 -3.40
C SER A 168 -6.78 19.41 -3.36
N PHE A 169 -5.88 19.62 -4.33
CA PHE A 169 -4.61 18.90 -4.37
C PHE A 169 -3.75 19.13 -3.13
N GLN A 170 -3.62 20.39 -2.68
CA GLN A 170 -2.82 20.70 -1.51
C GLN A 170 -3.38 20.02 -0.25
N GLU A 171 -4.70 20.12 -0.04
CA GLU A 171 -5.39 19.45 1.08
C GLU A 171 -5.18 17.93 1.03
N TRP A 172 -5.29 17.33 -0.16
CA TRP A 172 -5.04 15.91 -0.34
C TRP A 172 -3.60 15.51 0.01
N MET A 173 -2.62 16.33 -0.38
CA MET A 173 -1.21 16.11 -0.03
C MET A 173 -0.91 16.31 1.45
N ASP A 174 -1.68 17.12 2.17
CA ASP A 174 -1.52 17.31 3.61
C ASP A 174 -2.13 16.14 4.41
N LEU A 175 -3.27 15.61 3.95
CA LEU A 175 -4.03 14.55 4.61
C LEU A 175 -3.48 13.14 4.34
N THR A 176 -3.17 12.82 3.09
CA THR A 176 -2.89 11.45 2.63
C THR A 176 -1.62 10.82 3.23
N PRO A 177 -0.49 11.54 3.42
CA PRO A 177 0.67 10.99 4.13
C PRO A 177 0.35 10.58 5.56
N THR A 178 -0.41 11.42 6.28
CA THR A 178 -0.79 11.14 7.67
C THR A 178 -1.72 9.94 7.75
N PHE A 179 -2.67 9.83 6.82
CA PHE A 179 -3.52 8.65 6.68
C PHE A 179 -2.69 7.39 6.39
N THR A 180 -1.74 7.46 5.47
CA THR A 180 -0.87 6.32 5.10
C THR A 180 -0.03 5.84 6.28
N VAL A 181 0.58 6.75 7.04
CA VAL A 181 1.38 6.41 8.23
C VAL A 181 0.52 5.68 9.27
N LYS A 182 -0.68 6.20 9.58
CA LYS A 182 -1.61 5.54 10.51
C LYS A 182 -2.03 4.16 10.01
N SER A 183 -2.27 4.05 8.71
CA SER A 183 -2.65 2.80 8.04
C SER A 183 -1.60 1.71 8.23
N PHE A 184 -0.31 2.05 8.08
CA PHE A 184 0.78 1.10 8.33
C PHE A 184 0.89 0.72 9.80
N GLN A 185 0.72 1.67 10.72
CA GLN A 185 0.77 1.38 12.16
C GLN A 185 -0.32 0.40 12.61
N GLN A 186 -1.45 0.35 11.91
CA GLN A 186 -2.57 -0.58 12.15
C GLN A 186 -2.48 -1.83 11.28
N TRP A 187 -1.32 -2.49 11.29
CA TRP A 187 -0.97 -3.53 10.30
C TRP A 187 -1.94 -4.71 10.21
N GLN A 188 -2.49 -5.15 11.34
CA GLN A 188 -3.42 -6.29 11.40
C GLN A 188 -4.72 -5.99 10.66
N TRP A 189 -5.17 -4.74 10.74
CA TRP A 189 -6.45 -4.33 10.18
C TRP A 189 -6.32 -3.87 8.72
N SER A 190 -5.15 -3.36 8.33
CA SER A 190 -4.88 -2.86 6.99
C SER A 190 -4.18 -3.85 6.05
N ALA A 191 -3.89 -5.08 6.48
CA ALA A 191 -3.04 -6.05 5.76
C ALA A 191 -3.37 -6.16 4.26
N ASN A 192 -4.64 -6.33 3.91
CA ASN A 192 -5.12 -6.46 2.52
C ASN A 192 -5.22 -5.13 1.74
N SER A 193 -4.71 -4.03 2.30
CA SER A 193 -4.87 -2.67 1.75
C SER A 193 -3.56 -1.89 1.67
N ILE A 194 -2.48 -2.40 2.26
CA ILE A 194 -1.17 -1.74 2.33
C ILE A 194 -0.58 -1.54 0.93
N HIS A 195 -0.72 -2.52 0.05
CA HIS A 195 -0.17 -2.50 -1.30
C HIS A 195 -0.76 -1.35 -2.13
N TYR A 196 -2.05 -1.01 -1.97
CA TYR A 196 -2.65 0.14 -2.66
C TYR A 196 -2.00 1.47 -2.28
N LEU A 197 -1.63 1.61 -1.00
CA LEU A 197 -0.98 2.81 -0.50
C LEU A 197 0.48 2.89 -0.96
N LEU A 198 1.22 1.78 -0.91
CA LEU A 198 2.57 1.71 -1.47
C LEU A 198 2.55 1.97 -2.98
N GLY A 199 1.60 1.39 -3.71
CA GLY A 199 1.39 1.60 -5.14
C GLY A 199 1.13 3.07 -5.48
N LEU A 200 0.27 3.76 -4.70
CA LEU A 200 0.05 5.19 -4.82
C LEU A 200 1.37 5.98 -4.73
N TRP A 201 2.14 5.79 -3.65
CA TRP A 201 3.38 6.54 -3.41
C TRP A 201 4.47 6.23 -4.42
N SER A 202 4.64 4.96 -4.80
CA SER A 202 5.56 4.55 -5.86
C SER A 202 5.25 5.28 -7.18
N ARG A 203 3.98 5.24 -7.62
CA ARG A 203 3.57 5.90 -8.87
C ARG A 203 3.65 7.42 -8.79
N LEU A 204 3.49 8.02 -7.62
CA LEU A 204 3.69 9.47 -7.41
C LEU A 204 5.17 9.82 -7.60
N VAL A 205 6.06 9.12 -6.90
CA VAL A 205 7.50 9.32 -6.98
C VAL A 205 8.03 9.11 -8.41
N ALA A 206 7.63 8.03 -9.07
CA ALA A 206 8.02 7.73 -10.45
C ALA A 206 7.61 8.83 -11.45
N ALA A 207 6.55 9.59 -11.16
CA ALA A 207 6.06 10.66 -12.03
C ALA A 207 6.80 12.00 -11.85
N LEU A 208 7.56 12.17 -10.77
CA LEU A 208 8.19 13.45 -10.43
C LEU A 208 9.23 13.95 -11.43
N PRO A 209 10.10 13.11 -12.03
CA PRO A 209 11.07 13.59 -13.01
C PRO A 209 10.43 14.33 -14.18
N TYR A 210 9.25 13.87 -14.62
CA TYR A 210 8.50 14.48 -15.72
C TYR A 210 7.89 15.83 -15.33
N VAL A 211 7.41 15.97 -14.09
CA VAL A 211 6.84 17.22 -13.58
C VAL A 211 7.92 18.26 -13.31
N ARG A 212 9.08 17.86 -12.78
CA ARG A 212 10.21 18.77 -12.52
C ARG A 212 10.79 19.38 -13.80
N ALA A 213 10.68 18.68 -14.94
CA ALA A 213 11.08 19.18 -16.25
C ALA A 213 10.13 20.27 -16.79
N GLU A 214 8.86 20.30 -16.35
CA GLU A 214 7.91 21.34 -16.68
C GLU A 214 8.00 22.49 -15.64
N ARG A 215 8.43 23.68 -16.09
CA ARG A 215 8.60 24.97 -15.37
C ARG A 215 8.08 25.05 -13.91
N ASN A 216 8.96 25.46 -12.99
CA ASN A 216 8.70 25.74 -11.55
C ASN A 216 8.29 24.53 -10.68
N GLY A 217 8.33 23.30 -11.22
CA GLY A 217 7.91 22.07 -10.51
C GLY A 217 8.77 21.64 -9.32
N ALA A 218 9.92 22.25 -9.03
CA ALA A 218 10.73 21.86 -7.87
C ALA A 218 10.12 22.31 -6.52
N ALA A 219 9.48 23.48 -6.48
CA ALA A 219 8.89 24.01 -5.24
C ALA A 219 7.59 23.30 -4.84
N SER A 220 6.82 22.83 -5.83
CA SER A 220 5.49 22.22 -5.65
C SER A 220 5.53 20.79 -5.11
N VAL A 221 6.70 20.16 -5.02
CA VAL A 221 6.89 18.79 -4.51
C VAL A 221 7.87 18.71 -3.34
N SER A 222 8.32 19.85 -2.81
CA SER A 222 9.20 19.91 -1.64
C SER A 222 8.60 19.25 -0.39
N PHE A 223 7.28 19.21 -0.27
CA PHE A 223 6.60 18.52 0.84
C PHE A 223 6.83 16.99 0.81
N LEU A 224 7.11 16.40 -0.36
CA LEU A 224 7.43 14.96 -0.48
C LEU A 224 8.76 14.63 0.18
N ASP A 225 9.67 15.60 0.29
CA ASP A 225 10.98 15.42 0.94
C ASP A 225 10.81 15.10 2.43
N GLN A 226 9.69 15.48 3.04
CA GLN A 226 9.34 15.12 4.41
C GLN A 226 8.37 13.94 4.47
N ALA A 227 7.40 13.87 3.55
CA ALA A 227 6.39 12.83 3.57
C ALA A 227 6.94 11.44 3.24
N ILE A 228 7.76 11.31 2.18
CA ILE A 228 8.25 10.00 1.71
C ILE A 228 9.13 9.30 2.74
N PRO A 229 10.17 9.94 3.34
CA PRO A 229 10.96 9.30 4.39
C PRO A 229 10.10 8.85 5.57
N ARG A 230 9.13 9.67 6.00
CA ARG A 230 8.22 9.33 7.10
C ARG A 230 7.34 8.12 6.77
N ILE A 231 6.83 8.01 5.55
CA ILE A 231 6.02 6.88 5.08
C ILE A 231 6.86 5.59 5.09
N VAL A 232 8.08 5.63 4.55
CA VAL A 232 8.97 4.46 4.52
C VAL A 232 9.37 4.04 5.93
N GLN A 233 9.76 4.99 6.79
CA GLN A 233 10.08 4.71 8.20
C GLN A 233 8.91 4.06 8.93
N SER A 234 7.69 4.58 8.74
CA SER A 234 6.49 4.00 9.35
C SER A 234 6.17 2.60 8.81
N TYR A 235 6.42 2.34 7.53
CA TYR A 235 6.24 1.01 6.94
C TYR A 235 7.23 0.00 7.53
N VAL A 236 8.52 0.34 7.51
CA VAL A 236 9.60 -0.51 8.06
C VAL A 236 9.31 -0.82 9.52
N GLN A 237 9.07 0.21 10.35
CA GLN A 237 8.78 0.02 11.77
C GLN A 237 7.55 -0.88 11.99
N SER A 238 6.47 -0.65 11.24
CA SER A 238 5.26 -1.49 11.30
C SER A 238 5.55 -2.97 11.02
N ARG A 239 6.39 -3.28 10.03
CA ARG A 239 6.80 -4.66 9.73
C ARG A 239 7.61 -5.27 10.88
N LEU A 240 8.53 -4.52 11.46
CA LEU A 240 9.32 -4.97 12.60
C LEU A 240 8.47 -5.20 13.86
N ASP A 241 7.49 -4.33 14.09
CA ASP A 241 6.53 -4.49 15.19
C ASP A 241 5.65 -5.73 14.94
N SER A 242 5.23 -5.98 13.69
CA SER A 242 4.44 -7.17 13.35
C SER A 242 5.21 -8.47 13.61
N ALA A 243 6.48 -8.54 13.21
CA ALA A 243 7.32 -9.70 13.46
C ALA A 243 7.47 -10.00 14.96
N GLN A 244 7.66 -8.96 15.78
CA GLN A 244 7.73 -9.12 17.22
C GLN A 244 6.39 -9.60 17.80
N GLN A 245 5.26 -9.05 17.37
CA GLN A 245 3.94 -9.44 17.86
C GLN A 245 3.61 -10.89 17.51
N VAL A 246 3.81 -11.29 16.25
CA VAL A 246 3.56 -12.66 15.77
C VAL A 246 4.45 -13.66 16.50
N SER A 247 5.72 -13.33 16.77
CA SER A 247 6.61 -14.22 17.54
C SER A 247 6.15 -14.50 18.98
N GLN A 248 5.27 -13.65 19.52
CA GLN A 248 4.77 -13.74 20.89
C GLN A 248 3.35 -14.31 20.97
N ASP A 249 2.59 -14.26 19.89
CA ASP A 249 1.17 -14.66 19.83
C ASP A 249 0.90 -15.54 18.60
N ASP A 250 0.82 -16.85 18.83
CA ASP A 250 0.55 -17.87 17.81
C ASP A 250 -0.85 -17.75 17.17
N GLY A 251 -1.72 -16.88 17.71
CA GLY A 251 -3.05 -16.58 17.16
C GLY A 251 -3.05 -15.50 16.08
N LEU A 252 -1.92 -14.86 15.81
CA LEU A 252 -1.78 -13.84 14.78
C LEU A 252 -1.29 -14.45 13.45
N ASP A 253 -1.89 -14.01 12.35
CA ASP A 253 -1.41 -14.36 11.01
C ASP A 253 -0.06 -13.68 10.75
N ASP A 254 0.96 -14.46 10.35
CA ASP A 254 2.28 -13.94 10.00
C ASP A 254 2.26 -13.31 8.60
N PRO A 255 2.51 -12.00 8.45
CA PRO A 255 2.58 -11.42 7.12
C PRO A 255 3.79 -11.90 6.28
N LEU A 256 4.77 -12.61 6.88
CA LEU A 256 5.87 -13.26 6.16
C LEU A 256 5.47 -14.56 5.46
N ASP A 257 4.32 -15.15 5.80
CA ASP A 257 3.80 -16.37 5.15
C ASP A 257 3.07 -16.08 3.82
N ASP A 258 2.63 -14.84 3.60
CA ASP A 258 1.94 -14.42 2.37
C ASP A 258 2.94 -13.92 1.31
N GLU A 259 3.63 -14.85 0.65
CA GLU A 259 4.61 -14.55 -0.41
C GLU A 259 4.04 -13.68 -1.54
N GLY A 260 2.75 -13.82 -1.86
CA GLY A 260 2.09 -13.03 -2.91
C GLY A 260 2.00 -11.56 -2.52
N SER A 261 1.48 -11.28 -1.33
CA SER A 261 1.40 -9.91 -0.79
C SER A 261 2.79 -9.31 -0.58
N LEU A 262 3.77 -10.09 -0.12
CA LEU A 262 5.16 -9.65 0.01
C LEU A 262 5.72 -9.17 -1.33
N SER A 263 5.59 -9.98 -2.38
CA SER A 263 6.08 -9.63 -3.72
C SER A 263 5.46 -8.32 -4.21
N GLU A 264 4.15 -8.14 -4.04
CA GLU A 264 3.45 -6.92 -4.47
C GLU A 264 3.96 -5.66 -3.75
N GLN A 265 4.23 -5.77 -2.45
CA GLN A 265 4.76 -4.67 -1.64
C GLN A 265 6.21 -4.35 -2.03
N PHE A 266 7.05 -5.38 -2.14
CA PHE A 266 8.47 -5.26 -2.47
C PHE A 266 8.71 -4.72 -3.87
N ASP A 267 7.82 -4.94 -4.83
CA ASP A 267 7.89 -4.30 -6.15
C ASP A 267 7.76 -2.76 -6.10
N LYS A 268 7.13 -2.22 -5.04
CA LYS A 268 6.89 -0.77 -4.93
C LYS A 268 7.99 -0.04 -4.15
N LEU A 269 8.62 -0.72 -3.19
CA LEU A 269 9.61 -0.12 -2.30
C LEU A 269 10.83 0.49 -3.01
N PRO A 270 11.42 -0.11 -4.06
CA PRO A 270 12.61 0.44 -4.70
C PRO A 270 12.36 1.86 -5.21
N THR A 271 11.25 2.10 -5.90
CA THR A 271 10.93 3.45 -6.40
C THR A 271 10.76 4.46 -5.26
N ILE A 272 10.08 4.07 -4.18
CA ILE A 272 9.81 4.98 -3.04
C ILE A 272 11.10 5.29 -2.26
N CYS A 273 11.88 4.26 -1.93
CA CYS A 273 13.10 4.40 -1.14
C CYS A 273 14.15 5.26 -1.84
N HIS A 274 14.25 5.17 -3.17
CA HIS A 274 15.26 5.93 -3.92
C HIS A 274 14.93 7.41 -4.13
N TYR A 275 13.74 7.84 -3.73
CA TYR A 275 13.40 9.26 -3.75
C TYR A 275 14.37 10.10 -2.90
N ASN A 276 14.61 9.66 -1.65
CA ASN A 276 15.54 10.26 -0.70
C ASN A 276 16.49 9.17 -0.16
N TYR A 277 17.20 8.50 -1.08
CA TYR A 277 17.84 7.22 -0.76
C TYR A 277 18.80 7.29 0.42
N ARG A 278 19.65 8.31 0.46
CA ARG A 278 20.59 8.50 1.57
C ARG A 278 19.90 8.58 2.93
N GLN A 279 18.87 9.41 3.07
CA GLN A 279 18.16 9.59 4.34
C GLN A 279 17.43 8.31 4.77
N ILE A 280 16.82 7.61 3.81
CA ILE A 280 16.09 6.37 4.05
C ILE A 280 17.06 5.22 4.36
N GLY A 281 18.17 5.16 3.64
CA GLY A 281 19.29 4.24 3.87
C GLY A 281 19.92 4.43 5.24
N ASP A 282 20.24 5.66 5.65
CA ASP A 282 20.78 5.97 6.97
C ASP A 282 19.86 5.47 8.10
N TYR A 283 18.54 5.65 7.93
CA TYR A 283 17.55 5.09 8.87
C TYR A 283 17.56 3.56 8.88
N MET A 284 17.52 2.92 7.70
CA MET A 284 17.57 1.45 7.62
C MET A 284 18.84 0.90 8.25
N LEU A 285 20.00 1.53 8.01
CA LEU A 285 21.28 1.16 8.62
C LEU A 285 21.24 1.25 10.14
N GLN A 286 20.68 2.32 10.70
CA GLN A 286 20.54 2.48 12.15
C GLN A 286 19.68 1.39 12.78
N VAL A 287 18.54 1.08 12.16
CA VAL A 287 17.63 0.03 12.64
C VAL A 287 18.30 -1.34 12.52
N PHE A 288 18.96 -1.61 11.39
CA PHE A 288 19.67 -2.85 11.15
C PHE A 288 20.80 -3.07 12.16
N ASP A 289 21.64 -2.06 12.38
CA ASP A 289 22.75 -2.14 13.35
C ASP A 289 22.26 -2.41 14.77
N THR A 290 21.12 -1.82 15.14
CA THR A 290 20.49 -2.06 16.45
C THR A 290 20.01 -3.50 16.58
N LEU A 291 19.26 -4.02 15.60
CA LEU A 291 18.75 -5.39 15.62
C LEU A 291 19.87 -6.44 15.51
N HIS A 292 20.87 -6.17 14.67
CA HIS A 292 22.03 -7.05 14.52
C HIS A 292 22.81 -7.18 15.82
N ALA A 293 23.05 -6.07 16.53
CA ALA A 293 23.73 -6.09 17.82
C ALA A 293 22.93 -6.89 18.87
N GLN A 294 21.60 -6.72 18.92
CA GLN A 294 20.73 -7.50 19.80
C GLN A 294 20.80 -9.00 19.47
N TYR A 295 20.65 -9.35 18.20
CA TYR A 295 20.73 -10.73 17.72
C TYR A 295 22.08 -11.37 18.05
N GLN A 296 23.19 -10.69 17.76
CA GLN A 296 24.53 -11.18 18.06
C GLN A 296 24.74 -11.44 19.56
N ASN A 297 24.23 -10.56 20.42
CA ASN A 297 24.32 -10.72 21.87
C ASN A 297 23.53 -11.94 22.36
N VAL A 298 22.28 -12.11 21.91
CA VAL A 298 21.43 -13.25 22.30
C VAL A 298 22.04 -14.56 21.81
N VAL A 299 22.50 -14.62 20.56
CA VAL A 299 23.15 -15.80 19.99
C VAL A 299 24.43 -16.16 20.76
N THR A 300 25.28 -15.19 21.09
CA THR A 300 26.52 -15.43 21.85
C THR A 300 26.23 -15.93 23.26
N ASN A 301 25.25 -15.34 23.95
CA ASN A 301 24.88 -15.73 25.31
C ASN A 301 24.24 -17.13 25.35
N SER A 302 23.39 -17.47 24.38
CA SER A 302 22.77 -18.78 24.29
C SER A 302 23.77 -19.91 24.02
N MET A 303 24.91 -19.63 23.40
CA MET A 303 25.99 -20.60 23.16
C MET A 303 26.85 -20.90 24.40
N GLY A 304 26.77 -20.09 25.46
CA GLY A 304 27.60 -20.20 26.66
C GLY A 304 26.87 -20.63 27.94
N GLY A 305 25.57 -20.91 27.89
CA GLY A 305 24.76 -21.27 29.07
C GLY A 305 24.78 -22.77 29.39
N ASP A 306 24.93 -23.11 30.68
CA ASP A 306 24.66 -24.45 31.24
C ASP A 306 23.16 -24.79 31.12
N ASP A 307 22.83 -26.05 30.84
CA ASP A 307 21.47 -26.64 30.64
C ASP A 307 20.52 -26.56 31.87
N ASN A 308 20.75 -25.65 32.82
CA ASN A 308 20.02 -25.56 34.09
C ASN A 308 18.91 -24.49 34.14
N ASN A 309 18.46 -23.95 33.00
CA ASN A 309 17.37 -22.97 32.97
C ASN A 309 15.99 -23.64 33.10
N ASP A 310 15.07 -22.98 33.81
CA ASP A 310 13.67 -23.41 33.90
C ASP A 310 12.97 -23.37 32.53
N ALA A 311 12.04 -24.31 32.28
CA ALA A 311 11.41 -24.49 30.97
C ALA A 311 10.64 -23.26 30.46
N ASP A 312 10.05 -22.46 31.36
CA ASP A 312 9.32 -21.23 31.00
C ASP A 312 10.28 -20.10 30.56
N ASP A 313 11.50 -20.04 31.13
CA ASP A 313 12.53 -19.08 30.72
C ASP A 313 13.11 -19.44 29.33
N ASP A 314 13.16 -20.73 28.99
CA ASP A 314 13.64 -21.20 27.68
C ASP A 314 12.65 -20.89 26.54
N ASP A 315 11.34 -21.01 26.77
CA ASP A 315 10.32 -20.66 25.77
C ASP A 315 10.29 -19.14 25.50
N SER A 316 10.33 -18.31 26.55
CA SER A 316 10.34 -16.85 26.40
C SER A 316 11.59 -16.34 25.68
N MET A 317 12.76 -16.92 25.96
CA MET A 317 14.01 -16.64 25.26
C MET A 317 13.93 -17.06 23.79
N THR A 318 13.34 -18.22 23.52
CA THR A 318 13.16 -18.75 22.16
C THR A 318 12.21 -17.86 21.34
N ARG A 319 11.06 -17.47 21.91
CA ARG A 319 10.13 -16.52 21.28
C ARG A 319 10.79 -15.17 21.01
N GLY A 320 11.59 -14.67 21.96
CA GLY A 320 12.37 -13.44 21.79
C GLY A 320 13.40 -13.52 20.66
N LEU A 321 14.12 -14.64 20.56
CA LEU A 321 15.07 -14.89 19.47
C LEU A 321 14.37 -15.01 18.12
N ASN A 322 13.25 -15.72 18.05
CA ASN A 322 12.44 -15.84 16.82
C ASN A 322 11.96 -14.46 16.35
N GLY A 323 11.46 -13.62 17.26
CA GLY A 323 11.06 -12.25 16.95
C GLY A 323 12.19 -11.42 16.33
N LEU A 324 13.41 -11.51 16.88
CA LEU A 324 14.59 -10.85 16.31
C LEU A 324 14.94 -11.39 14.92
N GLU A 325 14.87 -12.70 14.71
CA GLU A 325 15.16 -13.32 13.41
C GLU A 325 14.12 -12.95 12.35
N MET A 326 12.84 -12.86 12.73
CA MET A 326 11.77 -12.39 11.85
C MET A 326 11.90 -10.88 11.53
N GLN A 327 12.31 -10.06 12.50
CA GLN A 327 12.61 -8.64 12.27
C GLN A 327 13.79 -8.47 11.28
N LEU A 328 14.86 -9.24 11.46
CA LEU A 328 15.98 -9.28 10.51
C LEU A 328 15.55 -9.79 9.13
N ALA A 329 14.65 -10.79 9.07
CA ALA A 329 14.10 -11.28 7.81
C ALA A 329 13.40 -10.15 7.03
N TRP A 330 12.52 -9.37 7.68
CA TRP A 330 11.89 -8.19 7.06
C TRP A 330 12.91 -7.20 6.52
N LEU A 331 13.92 -6.83 7.31
CA LEU A 331 14.95 -5.90 6.85
C LEU A 331 15.72 -6.45 5.64
N ILE A 332 16.08 -7.74 5.67
CA ILE A 332 16.84 -8.36 4.57
C ILE A 332 15.98 -8.45 3.30
N TYR A 333 14.70 -8.78 3.41
CA TYR A 333 13.76 -8.74 2.28
C TYR A 333 13.66 -7.33 1.68
N ILE A 334 13.46 -6.31 2.53
CA ILE A 334 13.37 -4.91 2.10
C ILE A 334 14.68 -4.47 1.42
N VAL A 335 15.83 -4.74 2.04
CA VAL A 335 17.15 -4.43 1.47
C VAL A 335 17.35 -5.12 0.13
N GLY A 336 17.09 -6.43 0.05
CA GLY A 336 17.22 -7.20 -1.19
C GLY A 336 16.37 -6.63 -2.33
N SER A 337 15.13 -6.22 -2.02
CA SER A 337 14.23 -5.60 -2.99
C SER A 337 14.75 -4.25 -3.46
N VAL A 338 15.15 -3.38 -2.53
CA VAL A 338 15.61 -2.01 -2.78
C VAL A 338 16.86 -2.01 -3.69
N ILE A 339 17.91 -2.75 -3.32
CA ILE A 339 19.13 -2.86 -4.15
C ILE A 339 18.88 -3.58 -5.48
N GLY A 340 17.90 -4.49 -5.49
CA GLY A 340 17.52 -5.30 -6.64
C GLY A 340 16.71 -4.57 -7.69
N GLY A 341 15.96 -3.54 -7.27
CA GLY A 341 15.16 -2.68 -8.14
C GLY A 341 15.98 -1.63 -8.89
N HIS A 342 17.29 -1.55 -8.67
CA HIS A 342 18.20 -0.64 -9.36
C HIS A 342 18.78 -1.26 -10.62
N SER A 343 18.38 -0.73 -11.78
CA SER A 343 19.13 -0.94 -13.02
C SER A 343 20.14 0.20 -13.17
N TYR A 344 21.42 -0.10 -12.91
CA TYR A 344 22.57 0.82 -13.06
C TYR A 344 22.76 1.38 -14.49
N THR A 345 21.89 0.98 -15.42
CA THR A 345 21.84 1.47 -16.80
C THR A 345 21.05 2.77 -16.97
N SER A 346 20.39 3.29 -15.92
CA SER A 346 19.57 4.51 -16.02
C SER A 346 20.38 5.77 -15.67
N ALA A 347 20.21 6.84 -16.47
CA ALA A 347 20.90 8.12 -16.31
C ALA A 347 20.44 8.96 -15.08
N GLN A 348 19.84 8.32 -14.07
CA GLN A 348 19.23 8.94 -12.90
C GLN A 348 19.98 8.68 -11.59
N LEU A 349 21.17 8.07 -11.65
CA LEU A 349 21.99 7.84 -10.46
C LEU A 349 22.34 9.17 -9.79
N ASN A 350 21.91 9.33 -8.54
CA ASN A 350 22.48 10.36 -7.69
C ASN A 350 23.85 9.87 -7.21
N ASP A 351 24.83 10.76 -7.22
CA ASP A 351 26.17 10.47 -6.73
C ASP A 351 26.11 10.00 -5.27
N GLY A 352 26.59 8.78 -5.00
CA GLY A 352 26.63 8.17 -3.66
C GLY A 352 25.57 7.11 -3.34
N ASP A 353 24.60 6.82 -4.21
CA ASP A 353 23.61 5.75 -3.97
C ASP A 353 24.30 4.36 -3.83
N GLU A 354 25.36 4.11 -4.60
CA GLU A 354 26.17 2.89 -4.53
C GLU A 354 26.81 2.67 -3.14
N LEU A 355 27.11 3.75 -2.40
CA LEU A 355 27.67 3.65 -1.05
C LEU A 355 26.62 3.16 -0.06
N VAL A 356 25.38 3.65 -0.20
CA VAL A 356 24.24 3.21 0.63
C VAL A 356 23.96 1.73 0.37
N ASP A 357 23.94 1.31 -0.89
CA ASP A 357 23.80 -0.09 -1.27
C ASP A 357 24.89 -0.97 -0.64
N ALA A 358 26.16 -0.54 -0.73
CA ALA A 358 27.29 -1.26 -0.18
C ALA A 358 27.18 -1.41 1.35
N ASP A 359 26.81 -0.34 2.05
CA ASP A 359 26.63 -0.36 3.50
C ASP A 359 25.48 -1.28 3.92
N LEU A 360 24.35 -1.26 3.21
CA LEU A 360 23.21 -2.16 3.46
C LEU A 360 23.58 -3.62 3.21
N CYS A 361 24.22 -3.91 2.06
CA CYS A 361 24.71 -5.25 1.75
C CYS A 361 25.68 -5.77 2.81
N GLN A 362 26.58 -4.90 3.32
CA GLN A 362 27.49 -5.25 4.40
C GLN A 362 26.75 -5.75 5.65
N ARG A 363 25.63 -5.13 6.03
CA ARG A 363 24.81 -5.56 7.19
C ARG A 363 24.18 -6.93 6.98
N VAL A 364 23.70 -7.21 5.77
CA VAL A 364 23.19 -8.54 5.41
C VAL A 364 24.30 -9.60 5.53
N PHE A 365 25.49 -9.34 4.98
CA PHE A 365 26.64 -10.25 5.08
C PHE A 365 27.11 -10.47 6.53
N ARG A 366 27.10 -9.43 7.37
CA ARG A 366 27.44 -9.56 8.79
C ARG A 366 26.44 -10.45 9.51
N THR A 367 25.14 -10.31 9.22
CA THR A 367 24.09 -11.16 9.79
C THR A 367 24.23 -12.60 9.35
N MET A 368 24.53 -12.84 8.07
CA MET A 368 24.81 -14.18 7.54
C MET A 368 25.96 -14.86 8.30
N LYS A 369 27.03 -14.13 8.63
CA LYS A 369 28.15 -14.68 9.43
C LYS A 369 27.72 -15.12 10.83
N VAL A 370 26.77 -14.42 11.46
CA VAL A 370 26.24 -14.82 12.77
C VAL A 370 25.39 -16.09 12.65
N VAL A 371 24.54 -16.17 11.63
CA VAL A 371 23.73 -17.37 11.32
C VAL A 371 24.64 -18.58 11.05
N GLU A 372 25.66 -18.40 10.21
CA GLU A 372 26.63 -19.45 9.88
C GLU A 372 27.41 -19.90 11.14
N HIS A 373 27.87 -18.96 11.96
CA HIS A 373 28.58 -19.27 13.20
C HIS A 373 27.71 -20.08 14.18
N ARG A 374 26.43 -19.70 14.35
CA ARG A 374 25.46 -20.43 15.16
C ARG A 374 25.26 -21.86 14.66
N LEU A 375 25.12 -22.04 13.35
CA LEU A 375 24.91 -23.34 12.73
C LEU A 375 26.14 -24.26 12.89
N ILE A 376 27.33 -23.75 12.60
CA ILE A 376 28.59 -24.52 12.65
C ILE A 376 28.90 -24.94 14.09
N ASN A 377 28.84 -24.00 15.05
CA ASN A 377 29.20 -24.29 16.44
C ASN A 377 28.25 -25.28 17.11
N SER A 378 26.99 -25.31 16.70
CA SER A 378 25.99 -26.25 17.21
C SER A 378 26.01 -27.60 16.49
N GLY A 379 26.93 -27.82 15.54
CA GLY A 379 26.95 -29.04 14.73
C GLY A 379 25.67 -29.24 13.90
N GLY A 380 24.99 -28.15 13.54
CA GLY A 380 23.72 -28.17 12.81
C GLY A 380 22.46 -28.26 13.68
N ALA A 381 22.58 -28.33 15.01
CA ALA A 381 21.43 -28.48 15.91
C ALA A 381 20.63 -27.18 16.12
N ARG A 382 21.27 -26.01 16.04
CA ARG A 382 20.62 -24.71 16.25
C ARG A 382 20.60 -23.91 14.94
N LYS A 383 19.50 -24.02 14.21
CA LYS A 383 19.23 -23.24 12.98
C LYS A 383 18.57 -21.91 13.33
N CYS A 384 18.67 -20.94 12.42
CA CYS A 384 17.83 -19.74 12.51
C CYS A 384 16.41 -20.03 12.04
N HIS A 385 15.52 -19.08 12.29
CA HIS A 385 14.14 -19.09 11.82
C HIS A 385 14.06 -19.21 10.30
N VAL A 386 13.08 -19.97 9.79
CA VAL A 386 12.92 -20.24 8.35
C VAL A 386 12.80 -18.96 7.51
N HIS A 387 12.06 -17.96 8.00
CA HIS A 387 11.94 -16.67 7.30
C HIS A 387 13.28 -15.95 7.13
N LEU A 388 14.21 -16.09 8.08
CA LEU A 388 15.54 -15.48 7.95
C LEU A 388 16.36 -16.17 6.86
N GLU A 389 16.27 -17.50 6.74
CA GLU A 389 16.89 -18.25 5.65
C GLU A 389 16.31 -17.84 4.29
N LEU A 390 14.98 -17.78 4.17
CA LEU A 390 14.30 -17.36 2.94
C LEU A 390 14.63 -15.91 2.56
N ALA A 391 14.69 -14.99 3.52
CA ALA A 391 15.09 -13.61 3.28
C ALA A 391 16.53 -13.50 2.74
N LEU A 392 17.47 -14.29 3.28
CA LEU A 392 18.84 -14.35 2.78
C LEU A 392 18.87 -14.87 1.32
N LEU A 393 18.10 -15.91 1.00
CA LEU A 393 17.99 -16.42 -0.38
C LEU A 393 17.42 -15.37 -1.33
N HIS A 394 16.35 -14.68 -0.90
CA HIS A 394 15.76 -13.58 -1.63
C HIS A 394 16.78 -12.47 -1.90
N PHE A 395 17.51 -12.01 -0.88
CA PHE A 395 18.59 -11.04 -1.04
C PHE A 395 19.63 -11.49 -2.06
N PHE A 396 20.09 -12.74 -2.00
CA PHE A 396 21.09 -13.24 -2.95
C PHE A 396 20.61 -13.31 -4.39
N SER A 397 19.31 -13.58 -4.60
CA SER A 397 18.72 -13.56 -5.95
C SER A 397 18.85 -12.18 -6.60
N TYR A 398 18.57 -11.11 -5.85
CA TYR A 398 18.69 -9.73 -6.31
C TYR A 398 20.15 -9.25 -6.36
N PHE A 399 20.94 -9.55 -5.34
CA PHE A 399 22.35 -9.17 -5.27
C PHE A 399 23.14 -9.74 -6.45
N ARG A 400 22.94 -11.03 -6.78
CA ARG A 400 23.57 -11.66 -7.94
C ARG A 400 23.20 -10.93 -9.24
N ARG A 401 21.90 -10.69 -9.43
CA ARG A 401 21.37 -10.01 -10.62
C ARG A 401 21.95 -8.61 -10.79
N SER A 402 22.06 -7.84 -9.71
CA SER A 402 22.49 -6.44 -9.76
C SER A 402 24.01 -6.25 -9.82
N TYR A 403 24.81 -7.08 -9.14
CA TYR A 403 26.24 -6.79 -8.93
C TYR A 403 27.23 -7.85 -9.43
N ILE A 404 26.77 -9.07 -9.74
CA ILE A 404 27.66 -10.16 -10.19
C ILE A 404 27.46 -10.44 -11.69
N GLY A 405 26.22 -10.38 -12.16
CA GLY A 405 25.82 -10.78 -13.52
C GLY A 405 25.15 -12.16 -13.56
N GLU A 406 24.50 -12.48 -14.69
CA GLU A 406 23.90 -13.81 -14.93
C GLU A 406 24.93 -14.94 -14.96
#